data_AF-A0A961E019-F1
#
_entry.id   AF-A0A961E019-F1
#
_cell.length_a   1.000
_cell.length_b   1.000
_cell.length_c   1.000
_cell.angle_alpha   90.00
_cell.angle_beta   90.00
_cell.angle_gamma   90.00
#
_symmetry.space_group_name_H-M   'P 1'
#
loop_
_entity.id
_entity.type
_entity.pdbx_description
1 polymer ?
#
loop_
_entity_poly.entity_id
_entity_poly.type
_entity_poly.pdbx_seq_one_letter_code
_entity_poly.pdbx_strand_id
1 'polypeptide(L)'
;MANRARTGAALLPECWEMLEPPPIVGSMPRRGQQARNSLRKARRATNETLESQAGSYRPPPGLSPSKQWEIAYDGANTVRVQFILWKAHGRVVNFVVNVQVITAEGWTSVERFDCCHGNCHLHPDGADSARVVLRLDSIDDVQRAFDKVRAEAEHRARIIRGKGE
;
A
#
# COMPACT_ATOMS: atom_id res chain seq x y z
N MET A 1 25.12 -64.17 -32.47
CA MET A 1 26.57 -64.16 -32.14
C MET A 1 26.70 -63.57 -30.74
N ALA A 2 26.56 -64.37 -29.68
CA ALA A 2 27.59 -65.24 -29.08
C ALA A 2 28.64 -64.47 -28.27
N ASN A 3 28.49 -64.44 -26.94
CA ASN A 3 29.44 -65.01 -25.97
C ASN A 3 28.89 -64.80 -24.56
N ARG A 4 28.42 -65.86 -23.91
CA ARG A 4 29.16 -66.82 -23.06
C ARG A 4 29.43 -66.31 -21.65
N ALA A 5 28.67 -66.93 -20.75
CA ALA A 5 28.85 -67.12 -19.33
C ALA A 5 30.30 -67.24 -18.83
N ARG A 6 30.53 -66.77 -17.59
CA ARG A 6 31.37 -67.45 -16.61
C ARG A 6 30.78 -67.37 -15.21
N THR A 7 30.72 -68.56 -14.63
CA THR A 7 30.52 -68.98 -13.24
C THR A 7 31.50 -68.35 -12.26
N GLY A 8 31.07 -68.17 -11.00
CA GLY A 8 31.95 -67.93 -9.86
C GLY A 8 31.16 -67.86 -8.55
N ALA A 9 31.34 -68.86 -7.69
CA ALA A 9 30.60 -69.06 -6.46
C ALA A 9 31.13 -68.22 -5.28
N ALA A 10 30.24 -68.09 -4.29
CA ALA A 10 30.46 -67.88 -2.85
C ALA A 10 31.15 -66.59 -2.37
N LEU A 11 30.45 -65.84 -1.52
CA LEU A 11 30.84 -65.47 -0.14
C LEU A 11 29.77 -64.52 0.44
N LEU A 12 28.95 -65.03 1.37
CA LEU A 12 28.38 -64.21 2.46
C LEU A 12 29.57 -63.86 3.39
N PRO A 13 29.61 -62.68 4.04
CA PRO A 13 28.83 -62.57 5.28
C PRO A 13 28.41 -61.13 5.71
N GLU A 14 27.54 -61.12 6.73
CA GLU A 14 27.33 -60.09 7.77
C GLU A 14 26.50 -58.82 7.50
N CYS A 15 25.33 -58.81 8.16
CA CYS A 15 24.94 -57.82 9.16
C CYS A 15 25.34 -56.36 8.94
N TRP A 16 24.37 -55.52 8.58
CA TRP A 16 24.08 -54.33 9.37
C TRP A 16 22.62 -53.90 9.15
N GLU A 17 22.01 -53.57 10.27
CA GLU A 17 20.59 -53.28 10.44
C GLU A 17 20.16 -52.01 9.70
N MET A 18 18.94 -52.07 9.19
CA MET A 18 18.07 -50.92 8.99
C MET A 18 17.98 -50.08 10.27
N LEU A 19 18.38 -48.81 10.21
CA LEU A 19 17.86 -47.78 11.11
C LEU A 19 17.49 -46.56 10.27
N GLU A 20 16.19 -46.44 9.99
CA GLU A 20 15.59 -45.18 9.56
C GLU A 20 15.77 -44.14 10.69
N PRO A 21 16.12 -42.89 10.39
CA PRO A 21 16.19 -41.85 11.40
C PRO A 21 14.79 -41.59 11.99
N PRO A 22 14.66 -41.39 13.31
CA PRO A 22 13.36 -41.14 13.92
C PRO A 22 12.78 -39.80 13.41
N PRO A 23 11.43 -39.67 13.36
CA PRO A 23 10.79 -38.43 12.96
C PRO A 23 11.18 -37.31 13.93
N ILE A 24 11.62 -36.18 13.39
CA ILE A 24 11.84 -34.94 14.15
C ILE A 24 10.48 -34.49 14.68
N VAL A 25 10.23 -34.71 15.97
CA VAL A 25 9.07 -34.19 16.68
C VAL A 25 9.18 -32.66 16.69
N GLY A 26 8.38 -32.00 15.86
CA GLY A 26 8.24 -30.55 15.86
C GLY A 26 7.83 -30.07 17.25
N SER A 27 8.72 -29.34 17.91
CA SER A 27 8.48 -28.73 19.23
C SER A 27 7.24 -27.84 19.18
N MET A 28 6.11 -28.31 19.72
CA MET A 28 4.95 -27.46 19.99
C MET A 28 5.36 -26.36 21.00
N PRO A 29 5.22 -25.07 20.67
CA PRO A 29 5.56 -24.01 21.60
C PRO A 29 4.62 -24.09 22.81
N ARG A 30 5.21 -24.25 24.01
CA ARG A 30 4.46 -24.34 25.28
C ARG A 30 3.56 -23.10 25.42
N ARG A 31 2.32 -23.26 25.93
CA ARG A 31 1.33 -22.16 26.09
C ARG A 31 1.93 -20.86 26.65
N GLY A 32 2.86 -20.94 27.60
CA GLY A 32 3.55 -19.78 28.17
C GLY A 32 4.50 -19.05 27.21
N GLN A 33 5.15 -19.74 26.27
CA GLN A 33 5.97 -19.12 25.22
C GLN A 33 5.12 -18.44 24.15
N GLN A 34 3.98 -19.02 23.77
CA GLN A 34 3.02 -18.36 22.87
C GLN A 34 2.46 -17.08 23.49
N ALA A 35 2.06 -17.12 24.78
CA ALA A 35 1.58 -15.94 25.49
C ALA A 35 2.65 -14.83 25.55
N ARG A 36 3.90 -15.16 25.90
CA ARG A 36 5.01 -14.18 25.93
C ARG A 36 5.35 -13.61 24.55
N ASN A 37 5.31 -14.43 23.50
CA ASN A 37 5.51 -13.95 22.13
C ASN A 37 4.36 -13.06 21.65
N SER A 38 3.12 -13.39 22.02
CA SER A 38 1.94 -12.56 21.72
C SER A 38 2.00 -11.21 22.43
N LEU A 39 2.39 -11.19 23.71
CA LEU A 39 2.60 -9.96 24.49
C LEU A 39 3.74 -9.11 23.91
N ARG A 40 4.85 -9.74 23.47
CA ARG A 40 5.96 -9.02 22.83
C ARG A 40 5.55 -8.41 21.48
N LYS A 41 4.76 -9.14 20.68
CA LYS A 41 4.21 -8.62 19.41
C LYS A 41 3.22 -7.49 19.66
N ALA A 42 2.31 -7.64 20.63
CA ALA A 42 1.36 -6.61 21.01
C ALA A 42 2.08 -5.34 21.48
N ARG A 43 3.06 -5.48 22.39
CA ARG A 43 3.86 -4.35 22.89
C ARG A 43 4.66 -3.66 21.77
N ARG A 44 5.23 -4.43 20.84
CA ARG A 44 5.93 -3.88 19.68
C ARG A 44 4.97 -3.12 18.76
N ALA A 45 3.80 -3.68 18.45
CA ALA A 45 2.77 -3.01 17.66
C ALA A 45 2.25 -1.73 18.34
N THR A 46 2.09 -1.74 19.67
CA THR A 46 1.72 -0.55 20.46
C THR A 46 2.81 0.53 20.38
N ASN A 47 4.08 0.17 20.56
CA ASN A 47 5.20 1.12 20.43
C ASN A 47 5.31 1.68 19.00
N GLU A 48 5.20 0.82 17.98
CA GLU A 48 5.20 1.24 16.57
C GLU A 48 4.02 2.18 16.27
N THR A 49 2.87 2.00 16.93
CA THR A 49 1.71 2.91 16.79
C THR A 49 1.92 4.24 17.51
N LEU A 50 2.56 4.23 18.69
CA LEU A 50 2.87 5.43 19.48
C LEU A 50 3.97 6.29 18.82
N GLU A 51 4.92 5.67 18.15
CA GLU A 51 6.02 6.32 17.42
C GLU A 51 5.65 6.65 15.96
N SER A 52 4.57 6.07 15.44
CA SER A 52 4.10 6.30 14.06
C SER A 52 3.52 7.71 13.88
N GLN A 53 4.13 8.46 12.96
CA GLN A 53 3.55 9.71 12.44
C GLN A 53 2.30 9.46 11.58
N ALA A 54 2.09 8.23 11.11
CA ALA A 54 0.94 7.85 10.31
C ALA A 54 -0.28 7.57 11.18
N GLY A 55 -1.46 7.96 10.68
CA GLY A 55 -2.72 7.74 11.36
C GLY A 55 -3.20 6.29 11.30
N SER A 56 -4.16 5.98 12.16
CA SER A 56 -4.71 4.64 12.32
C SER A 56 -5.78 4.27 11.28
N TYR A 57 -6.31 5.23 10.52
CA TYR A 57 -7.35 4.96 9.53
C TYR A 57 -6.83 4.04 8.42
N ARG A 58 -7.66 3.06 8.06
CA ARG A 58 -7.43 2.18 6.91
C ARG A 58 -8.69 2.18 6.05
N PRO A 59 -8.59 2.54 4.76
CA PRO A 59 -9.73 2.50 3.86
C PRO A 59 -10.21 1.05 3.69
N PRO A 60 -11.53 0.81 3.50
CA PRO A 60 -12.03 -0.53 3.20
C PRO A 60 -11.41 -1.08 1.92
N PRO A 61 -11.03 -2.38 1.88
CA PRO A 61 -10.44 -2.97 0.69
C PRO A 61 -11.48 -3.15 -0.43
N GLY A 62 -11.00 -3.25 -1.68
CA GLY A 62 -11.84 -3.67 -2.81
C GLY A 62 -12.86 -2.63 -3.30
N LEU A 63 -12.71 -1.36 -2.95
CA LEU A 63 -13.62 -0.31 -3.40
C LEU A 63 -13.28 0.17 -4.82
N SER A 64 -14.29 0.31 -5.66
CA SER A 64 -14.20 1.00 -6.95
C SER A 64 -14.55 2.49 -6.81
N PRO A 65 -14.02 3.37 -7.70
CA PRO A 65 -14.37 4.78 -7.69
C PRO A 65 -15.89 4.96 -7.81
N SER A 66 -16.46 5.75 -6.90
CA SER A 66 -17.91 6.05 -6.87
C SER A 66 -18.27 7.28 -7.69
N LYS A 67 -17.34 8.24 -7.84
CA LYS A 67 -17.55 9.49 -8.56
C LYS A 67 -16.22 10.02 -9.08
N GLN A 68 -16.23 10.47 -10.33
CA GLN A 68 -15.11 11.15 -10.97
C GLN A 68 -15.63 12.35 -11.77
N TRP A 69 -14.97 13.49 -11.67
CA TRP A 69 -15.28 14.69 -12.46
C TRP A 69 -14.07 15.62 -12.55
N GLU A 70 -14.16 16.62 -13.43
CA GLU A 70 -13.09 17.56 -13.72
C GLU A 70 -13.64 18.99 -13.76
N ILE A 71 -12.80 19.95 -13.43
CA ILE A 71 -13.09 21.38 -13.49
C ILE A 71 -11.94 22.07 -14.24
N ALA A 72 -12.26 22.72 -15.37
CA ALA A 72 -11.31 23.55 -16.13
C ALA A 72 -11.15 24.91 -15.46
N TYR A 73 -9.94 25.47 -15.45
CA TYR A 73 -9.60 26.73 -14.78
C TYR A 73 -9.21 27.86 -15.73
N ASP A 74 -9.19 27.61 -17.03
CA ASP A 74 -8.87 28.57 -18.08
C ASP A 74 -9.78 28.34 -19.30
N GLY A 75 -9.93 29.38 -20.15
CA GLY A 75 -10.79 29.32 -21.33
C GLY A 75 -10.30 28.36 -22.42
N ALA A 76 -8.98 28.09 -22.44
CA ALA A 76 -8.35 27.16 -23.38
C ALA A 76 -8.34 25.71 -22.86
N ASN A 77 -8.83 25.45 -21.64
CA ASN A 77 -8.79 24.15 -20.97
C ASN A 77 -7.38 23.53 -20.97
N THR A 78 -6.38 24.34 -20.62
CA THR A 78 -4.99 23.94 -20.43
C THR A 78 -4.66 23.64 -18.98
N VAL A 79 -5.50 24.08 -18.03
CA VAL A 79 -5.36 23.80 -16.59
C VAL A 79 -6.67 23.24 -16.06
N ARG A 80 -6.60 22.09 -15.36
CA ARG A 80 -7.78 21.48 -14.74
C ARG A 80 -7.49 20.88 -13.37
N VAL A 81 -8.54 20.70 -12.58
CA VAL A 81 -8.52 19.85 -11.38
C VAL A 81 -9.42 18.64 -11.61
N GLN A 82 -8.86 17.44 -11.45
CA GLN A 82 -9.58 16.18 -11.52
C GLN A 82 -9.82 15.62 -10.12
N PHE A 83 -11.05 15.20 -9.85
CA PHE A 83 -11.47 14.60 -8.58
C PHE A 83 -11.90 13.15 -8.80
N ILE A 84 -11.39 12.23 -7.99
CA ILE A 84 -11.77 10.81 -7.98
C ILE A 84 -12.08 10.41 -6.55
N LEU A 85 -13.31 9.97 -6.27
CA LEU A 85 -13.79 9.70 -4.92
C LEU A 85 -14.32 8.27 -4.80
N TRP A 86 -14.00 7.65 -3.68
CA TRP A 86 -14.59 6.40 -3.23
C TRP A 86 -15.50 6.71 -2.05
N LYS A 87 -16.70 6.15 -2.09
CA LYS A 87 -17.69 6.28 -1.03
C LYS A 87 -18.12 4.91 -0.53
N ALA A 88 -18.30 4.80 0.78
CA ALA A 88 -18.96 3.69 1.42
C ALA A 88 -20.03 4.25 2.37
N HIS A 89 -21.24 3.68 2.33
CA HIS A 89 -22.37 4.14 3.14
C HIS A 89 -22.59 5.67 3.10
N GLY A 90 -22.48 6.26 1.89
CA GLY A 90 -22.68 7.70 1.67
C GLY A 90 -21.50 8.60 2.07
N ARG A 91 -20.45 8.07 2.72
CA ARG A 91 -19.31 8.83 3.24
C ARG A 91 -18.08 8.67 2.35
N VAL A 92 -17.27 9.72 2.21
CA VAL A 92 -15.98 9.65 1.51
C VAL A 92 -15.01 8.82 2.35
N VAL A 93 -14.49 7.75 1.76
CA VAL A 93 -13.57 6.81 2.42
C VAL A 93 -12.18 6.81 1.79
N ASN A 94 -12.07 7.29 0.55
CA ASN A 94 -10.82 7.51 -0.14
C ASN A 94 -11.03 8.56 -1.24
N PHE A 95 -9.96 9.27 -1.62
CA PHE A 95 -9.98 10.18 -2.75
C PHE A 95 -8.60 10.31 -3.39
N VAL A 96 -8.61 10.76 -4.63
CA VAL A 96 -7.47 11.33 -5.34
C VAL A 96 -7.90 12.66 -5.94
N VAL A 97 -7.07 13.69 -5.80
CA VAL A 97 -7.27 15.00 -6.45
C VAL A 97 -6.00 15.34 -7.23
N ASN A 98 -6.11 15.54 -8.53
CA ASN A 98 -4.98 15.90 -9.39
C ASN A 98 -5.15 17.34 -9.88
N VAL A 99 -4.12 18.17 -9.68
CA VAL A 99 -3.97 19.45 -10.38
C VAL A 99 -3.16 19.17 -11.65
N GLN A 100 -3.72 19.47 -12.81
CA GLN A 100 -3.17 19.04 -14.09
C GLN A 100 -2.99 20.20 -15.06
N VAL A 101 -1.96 20.10 -15.89
CA VAL A 101 -1.70 20.97 -17.03
C VAL A 101 -1.63 20.14 -18.30
N ILE A 102 -2.07 20.69 -19.43
CA ILE A 102 -1.90 20.05 -20.73
C ILE A 102 -0.47 20.29 -21.24
N THR A 103 0.18 19.22 -21.69
CA THR A 103 1.49 19.23 -22.36
C THR A 103 1.37 18.59 -23.74
N ALA A 104 2.47 18.53 -24.50
CA ALA A 104 2.49 17.87 -25.81
C ALA A 104 2.18 16.36 -25.71
N GLU A 105 2.50 15.75 -24.57
CA GLU A 105 2.28 14.34 -24.23
C GLU A 105 0.88 14.08 -23.63
N GLY A 106 0.09 15.14 -23.43
CA GLY A 106 -1.25 15.07 -22.84
C GLY A 106 -1.30 15.67 -21.43
N TRP A 107 -2.23 15.19 -20.61
CA TRP A 107 -2.44 15.75 -19.27
C TRP A 107 -1.39 15.25 -18.29
N THR A 108 -0.63 16.18 -17.72
CA THR A 108 0.39 15.91 -16.71
C THR A 108 -0.08 16.44 -15.35
N SER A 109 0.07 15.64 -14.30
CA SER A 109 -0.29 16.06 -12.94
C SER A 109 0.89 16.78 -12.31
N VAL A 110 0.74 18.09 -12.10
CA VAL A 110 1.76 18.92 -11.43
C VAL A 110 1.70 18.79 -9.91
N GLU A 111 0.52 18.44 -9.38
CA GLU A 111 0.33 18.08 -7.98
C GLU A 111 -0.74 16.98 -7.90
N ARG A 112 -0.48 15.98 -7.06
CA ARG A 112 -1.43 14.90 -6.75
C ARG A 112 -1.62 14.81 -5.25
N PHE A 113 -2.87 14.79 -4.82
CA PHE A 113 -3.26 14.50 -3.45
C PHE A 113 -3.93 13.14 -3.37
N ASP A 114 -3.58 12.35 -2.35
CA ASP A 114 -4.25 11.07 -2.08
C ASP A 114 -4.37 10.76 -0.59
N CYS A 115 -5.19 9.77 -0.26
CA CYS A 115 -5.29 9.21 1.09
C CYS A 115 -4.74 7.78 1.11
N CYS A 116 -3.55 7.61 1.68
CA CYS A 116 -2.93 6.29 1.82
C CYS A 116 -2.24 6.15 3.17
N HIS A 117 -2.14 4.91 3.66
CA HIS A 117 -1.39 4.56 4.88
C HIS A 117 -1.78 5.35 6.15
N GLY A 118 -3.02 5.83 6.25
CA GLY A 118 -3.48 6.64 7.38
C GLY A 118 -3.04 8.10 7.32
N ASN A 119 -2.66 8.60 6.15
CA ASN A 119 -2.32 10.00 5.90
C ASN A 119 -2.98 10.48 4.60
N CYS A 120 -3.19 11.78 4.53
CA CYS A 120 -3.38 12.50 3.29
C CYS A 120 -2.01 13.03 2.83
N HIS A 121 -1.59 12.71 1.61
CA HIS A 121 -0.32 13.14 1.04
C HIS A 121 -0.52 14.15 -0.07
N LEU A 122 0.50 15.00 -0.26
CA LEU A 122 0.72 15.80 -1.46
C LEU A 122 1.97 15.27 -2.15
N HIS A 123 1.84 14.95 -3.43
CA HIS A 123 2.91 14.59 -4.35
C HIS A 123 3.07 15.73 -5.35
N PRO A 124 4.02 16.67 -5.14
CA PRO A 124 4.39 17.64 -6.15
C PRO A 124 5.13 16.95 -7.31
N ASP A 125 4.97 17.47 -8.51
CA ASP A 125 5.77 17.03 -9.66
C ASP A 125 7.26 17.34 -9.47
N GLY A 126 8.10 16.42 -9.89
CA GLY A 126 9.56 16.48 -9.71
C GLY A 126 10.07 16.33 -8.27
N ALA A 127 9.21 16.05 -7.29
CA ALA A 127 9.65 15.82 -5.91
C ALA A 127 9.88 14.32 -5.62
N ASP A 128 10.98 14.01 -4.95
CA ASP A 128 11.35 12.63 -4.57
C ASP A 128 10.46 12.03 -3.48
N SER A 129 9.73 12.87 -2.73
CA SER A 129 8.92 12.41 -1.60
C SER A 129 7.60 13.17 -1.47
N ALA A 130 6.60 12.45 -0.99
CA ALA A 130 5.30 13.00 -0.68
C ALA A 130 5.33 13.73 0.66
N ARG A 131 4.67 14.89 0.72
CA ARG A 131 4.48 15.64 1.97
C ARG A 131 3.18 15.21 2.64
N VAL A 132 3.22 14.91 3.94
CA VAL A 132 2.00 14.68 4.73
C VAL A 132 1.24 16.00 4.89
N VAL A 133 -0.01 16.04 4.43
CA VAL A 133 -0.93 17.18 4.54
C VAL A 133 -1.79 17.05 5.82
N LEU A 134 -2.24 15.83 6.12
CA LEU A 134 -3.06 15.53 7.29
C LEU A 134 -2.88 14.08 7.72
N ARG A 135 -2.82 13.84 9.04
CA ARG A 135 -2.94 12.50 9.62
C ARG A 135 -4.41 12.08 9.66
N LEU A 136 -4.70 10.80 9.35
CA LEU A 136 -6.05 10.25 9.29
C LEU A 136 -6.19 9.12 10.32
N ASP A 137 -6.97 9.34 11.36
CA ASP A 137 -7.30 8.33 12.38
C ASP A 137 -8.74 7.83 12.25
N SER A 138 -9.60 8.59 11.56
CA SER A 138 -10.99 8.23 11.31
C SER A 138 -11.43 8.52 9.87
N ILE A 139 -12.56 7.93 9.47
CA ILE A 139 -13.25 8.26 8.22
C ILE A 139 -13.69 9.74 8.17
N ASP A 140 -14.00 10.35 9.32
CA ASP A 140 -14.38 11.77 9.35
C ASP A 140 -13.17 12.66 9.04
N ASP A 141 -11.96 12.18 9.34
CA ASP A 141 -10.72 12.87 8.97
C ASP A 141 -10.51 12.85 7.46
N VAL A 142 -10.92 11.76 6.78
CA VAL A 142 -10.88 11.67 5.31
C VAL A 142 -11.76 12.73 4.69
N GLN A 143 -12.97 12.93 5.21
CA GLN A 143 -13.88 13.97 4.72
C GLN A 143 -13.27 15.37 4.93
N ARG A 144 -12.73 15.64 6.13
CA ARG A 144 -12.06 16.94 6.41
C ARG A 144 -10.82 17.15 5.52
N ALA A 145 -10.04 16.10 5.28
CA ALA A 145 -8.90 16.14 4.37
C ALA A 145 -9.36 16.46 2.94
N PHE A 146 -10.44 15.83 2.47
CA PHE A 146 -10.98 16.08 1.14
C PHE A 146 -11.44 17.54 0.97
N ASP A 147 -12.17 18.08 1.95
CA ASP A 147 -12.65 19.47 1.88
C ASP A 147 -11.48 20.47 1.86
N LYS A 148 -10.42 20.21 2.64
CA LYS A 148 -9.19 21.01 2.63
C LYS A 148 -8.44 20.90 1.30
N VAL A 149 -8.20 19.67 0.84
CA VAL A 149 -7.48 19.39 -0.42
C VAL A 149 -8.21 19.98 -1.61
N ARG A 150 -9.55 19.92 -1.65
CA ARG A 150 -10.33 20.59 -2.69
C ARG A 150 -9.97 22.07 -2.73
N ALA A 151 -10.08 22.79 -1.63
CA ALA A 151 -9.76 24.22 -1.59
C ALA A 151 -8.31 24.51 -2.00
N GLU A 152 -7.35 23.69 -1.55
CA GLU A 152 -5.92 23.83 -1.87
C GLU A 152 -5.64 23.60 -3.37
N ALA A 153 -6.20 22.52 -3.94
CA ALA A 153 -6.07 22.20 -5.37
C ALA A 153 -6.70 23.26 -6.27
N GLU A 154 -7.89 23.76 -5.91
CA GLU A 154 -8.54 24.84 -6.65
C GLU A 154 -7.73 26.15 -6.58
N HIS A 155 -7.18 26.48 -5.40
CA HIS A 155 -6.31 27.64 -5.25
C HIS A 155 -5.05 27.50 -6.11
N ARG A 156 -4.45 26.30 -6.13
CA ARG A 156 -3.26 26.02 -6.93
C ARG A 156 -3.53 26.16 -8.42
N ALA A 157 -4.65 25.63 -8.92
CA ALA A 157 -5.04 25.74 -10.31
C ALA A 157 -5.20 27.22 -10.73
N ARG A 158 -5.79 28.07 -9.88
CA ARG A 158 -5.89 29.52 -10.13
C ARG A 158 -4.52 30.20 -10.20
N ILE A 159 -3.57 29.83 -9.35
CA ILE A 159 -2.20 30.36 -9.41
C ILE A 159 -1.52 29.95 -10.72
N ILE A 160 -1.65 28.69 -11.14
CA ILE A 160 -1.04 28.20 -12.38
C ILE A 160 -1.62 28.94 -13.58
N ARG A 161 -2.96 29.08 -13.64
CA ARG A 161 -3.64 29.88 -14.64
C ARG A 161 -3.07 31.30 -14.71
N GLY A 162 -2.96 31.98 -13.57
CA GLY A 162 -2.44 33.35 -13.52
C GLY A 162 -0.94 33.50 -13.82
N LYS A 163 -0.19 32.40 -13.96
CA LYS A 163 1.21 32.41 -14.43
C LYS A 163 1.33 32.19 -15.94
N GLY A 164 0.24 31.78 -16.61
CA GLY A 164 0.19 31.50 -18.04
C GLY A 164 -0.40 32.63 -18.90
N GLU A 165 -0.79 33.74 -18.27
CA GLU A 165 -1.15 35.02 -18.91
C GLU A 165 0.09 35.92 -18.99
#